data_AF-A0A8D0HLX6-F1
#
_entry.id   AF-A0A8D0HLX6-F1
#
_cell.length_a   1.000
_cell.length_b   1.000
_cell.length_c   1.000
_cell.angle_alpha   90.00
_cell.angle_beta   90.00
_cell.angle_gamma   90.00
#
_symmetry.space_group_name_H-M   'P 1'
#
loop_
_entity.id
_entity.type
_entity.pdbx_description
1 polymer ?
#
loop_
_entity_poly.entity_id
_entity_poly.type
_entity_poly.pdbx_seq_one_letter_code
_entity_poly.pdbx_strand_id
1 'polypeptide(L)'
;VKDSDLNYLQKRRQEIEQKLEVQAEEERKQVENERRELFEERRAKQTELRLLEQKVELAQLQEEWNEHNAKIIKFIRTKTKPHLFYIPGRMCPATQKQIDDSQKKMNGRLSLEECVFNRAHLKNCTAGL
;
A
#
# COMPACT_ATOMS: atom_id res chain seq x y z
N VAL A 1 16.13 -23.86 72.71
CA VAL A 1 16.91 -23.17 71.64
C VAL A 1 16.69 -23.78 70.26
N LYS A 2 15.83 -24.80 70.05
CA LYS A 2 15.69 -25.47 68.74
C LYS A 2 14.57 -24.91 67.84
N ASP A 3 13.55 -24.27 68.42
CA ASP A 3 12.36 -23.83 67.68
C ASP A 3 12.58 -22.52 66.88
N SER A 4 13.52 -21.67 67.32
CA SER A 4 13.85 -20.40 66.65
C SER A 4 14.52 -20.60 65.29
N ASP A 5 15.41 -21.58 65.19
CA ASP A 5 16.17 -21.86 63.97
C ASP A 5 15.29 -22.54 62.91
N LEU A 6 14.32 -23.36 63.35
CA LEU A 6 13.32 -23.95 62.47
C LEU A 6 12.41 -22.87 61.86
N ASN A 7 11.98 -21.88 62.65
CA ASN A 7 11.18 -20.75 62.16
C ASN A 7 11.96 -19.88 61.15
N TYR A 8 13.25 -19.65 61.40
CA TYR A 8 14.12 -18.89 60.51
C TYR A 8 14.32 -19.57 59.15
N LEU A 9 14.55 -20.89 59.14
CA LEU A 9 14.65 -21.68 57.92
C LEU A 9 13.33 -21.70 57.12
N GLN A 10 12.19 -21.75 57.83
CA GLN A 10 10.86 -21.70 57.21
C GLN A 10 10.61 -20.36 56.51
N LYS A 11 10.94 -19.24 57.18
CA LYS A 11 10.84 -17.90 56.58
C LYS A 11 11.75 -17.74 55.37
N ARG A 12 13.00 -18.20 55.45
CA ARG A 12 13.92 -18.19 54.30
C ARG A 12 13.41 -19.03 53.13
N ARG A 13 12.82 -20.19 53.38
CA ARG A 13 12.17 -21.01 52.34
C ARG A 13 11.02 -20.28 51.67
N GLN A 14 10.14 -19.66 52.46
CA GLN A 14 9.00 -18.90 51.93
C GLN A 14 9.45 -17.70 51.09
N GLU A 15 10.49 -16.97 51.54
CA GLU A 15 11.05 -15.87 50.76
C GLU A 15 11.67 -16.33 49.43
N ILE A 16 12.30 -17.51 49.42
CA ILE A 16 12.86 -18.11 48.19
C ILE A 16 11.74 -18.56 47.25
N GLU A 17 10.72 -19.26 47.77
CA GLU A 17 9.57 -19.70 46.98
C GLU A 17 8.80 -18.51 46.38
N GLN A 18 8.55 -17.46 47.16
CA GLN A 18 7.90 -16.24 46.65
C GLN A 18 8.73 -15.57 45.55
N LYS A 19 10.06 -15.48 45.70
CA LYS A 19 10.91 -14.89 44.66
C LYS A 19 10.93 -15.73 43.38
N LEU A 20 10.96 -17.06 43.51
CA LEU A 20 10.90 -17.97 42.36
C LEU A 20 9.55 -17.90 41.64
N GLU A 21 8.45 -17.77 42.39
CA GLU A 21 7.11 -17.63 41.82
C GLU A 21 6.95 -16.32 41.06
N VAL A 22 7.39 -15.20 41.65
CA VAL A 22 7.37 -13.88 40.99
C VAL A 22 8.22 -13.89 39.71
N GLN A 23 9.43 -14.46 39.76
CA GLN A 23 10.27 -14.59 38.56
C GLN A 23 9.61 -15.43 37.47
N ALA A 24 9.03 -16.58 37.83
CA ALA A 24 8.35 -17.44 36.87
C ALA A 24 7.12 -16.76 36.24
N GLU A 25 6.39 -15.93 37.00
CA GLU A 25 5.26 -15.17 36.48
C GLU A 25 5.71 -14.01 35.57
N GLU A 26 6.78 -13.31 35.92
CA GLU A 26 7.38 -12.27 35.08
C GLU A 26 7.90 -12.82 33.75
N GLU A 27 8.64 -13.93 33.77
CA GLU A 27 9.12 -14.58 32.55
C GLU A 27 7.96 -15.01 31.64
N ARG A 28 6.90 -15.59 32.22
CA ARG A 28 5.69 -15.97 31.47
C ARG A 28 5.02 -14.76 30.82
N LYS A 29 4.87 -13.65 31.56
CA LYS A 29 4.29 -12.41 31.04
C LYS A 29 5.16 -11.78 29.96
N GLN A 30 6.48 -11.79 30.12
CA GLN A 30 7.41 -11.28 29.12
C GLN A 30 7.30 -12.08 27.82
N VAL A 31 7.31 -13.41 27.88
CA VAL A 31 7.17 -14.27 26.70
C VAL A 31 5.80 -14.09 26.03
N GLU A 32 4.72 -13.92 26.81
CA GLU A 32 3.39 -13.66 26.25
C GLU A 32 3.32 -12.30 25.55
N ASN A 33 3.89 -11.26 26.16
CA ASN A 33 3.96 -9.92 25.58
C ASN A 33 4.81 -9.89 24.32
N GLU A 34 6.02 -10.44 24.35
CA GLU A 34 6.89 -10.54 23.18
C GLU A 34 6.20 -11.29 22.03
N ARG A 35 5.55 -12.41 22.35
CA ARG A 35 4.77 -13.16 21.35
C ARG A 35 3.69 -12.27 20.74
N ARG A 36 2.91 -11.57 21.57
CA ARG A 36 1.85 -10.68 21.10
C ARG A 36 2.39 -9.57 20.20
N GLU A 37 3.44 -8.89 20.63
CA GLU A 37 4.09 -7.81 19.86
C GLU A 37 4.60 -8.32 18.51
N LEU A 38 5.26 -9.48 18.48
CA LEU A 38 5.72 -10.11 17.23
C LEU A 38 4.56 -10.46 16.28
N PHE A 39 3.40 -10.88 16.81
CA PHE A 39 2.22 -11.15 15.99
C PHE A 39 1.61 -9.86 15.42
N GLU A 40 1.50 -8.82 16.25
CA GLU A 40 0.98 -7.51 15.83
C GLU A 40 1.90 -6.88 14.78
N GLU A 41 3.22 -6.92 14.98
CA GLU A 41 4.21 -6.41 14.03
C GLU A 41 4.16 -7.19 12.70
N ARG A 42 4.07 -8.53 12.74
CA ARG A 42 3.92 -9.35 11.53
C ARG A 42 2.66 -8.97 10.77
N ARG A 43 1.53 -8.80 11.47
CA ARG A 43 0.25 -8.43 10.85
C ARG A 43 0.32 -7.04 10.22
N ALA A 44 0.97 -6.08 10.88
CA ALA A 44 1.18 -4.74 10.35
C ALA A 44 2.01 -4.80 9.05
N LYS A 45 3.17 -5.48 9.09
CA LYS A 45 4.04 -5.66 7.92
C LYS A 45 3.34 -6.37 6.77
N GLN A 46 2.52 -7.39 7.06
CA GLN A 46 1.76 -8.10 6.02
C GLN A 46 0.71 -7.20 5.35
N THR A 47 0.03 -6.36 6.14
CA THR A 47 -0.94 -5.39 5.61
C THR A 47 -0.25 -4.34 4.76
N GLU A 48 0.91 -3.85 5.21
CA GLU A 48 1.73 -2.89 4.47
C GLU A 48 2.21 -3.47 3.14
N LEU A 49 2.76 -4.70 3.15
CA LEU A 49 3.18 -5.41 1.95
C LEU A 49 2.04 -5.52 0.93
N ARG A 50 0.85 -5.96 1.37
CA ARG A 50 -0.32 -6.09 0.49
C ARG A 50 -0.70 -4.76 -0.15
N LEU A 51 -0.62 -3.67 0.61
CA LEU A 51 -0.93 -2.33 0.11
C LEU A 51 0.13 -1.86 -0.90
N LEU A 52 1.40 -2.19 -0.69
CA LEU A 52 2.47 -1.91 -1.64
C LEU A 52 2.32 -2.73 -2.93
N GLU A 53 2.01 -4.01 -2.84
CA GLU A 53 1.76 -4.88 -4.00
C GLU A 53 0.64 -4.32 -4.89
N GLN A 54 -0.48 -3.90 -4.27
CA GLN A 54 -1.57 -3.27 -5.00
C GLN A 54 -1.16 -1.96 -5.69
N LYS A 55 -0.31 -1.15 -5.04
CA LYS A 55 0.21 0.08 -5.65
C LYS A 55 1.13 -0.22 -6.84
N VAL A 56 1.91 -1.29 -6.77
CA VAL A 56 2.81 -1.70 -7.85
C VAL A 56 2.01 -2.19 -9.06
N GLU A 57 1.06 -3.11 -8.86
CA GLU A 57 0.18 -3.60 -9.93
C GLU A 57 -0.54 -2.44 -10.63
N LEU A 58 -0.99 -1.47 -9.84
CA LEU A 58 -1.65 -0.28 -10.36
C LEU A 58 -0.72 0.59 -11.20
N ALA A 59 0.51 0.81 -10.74
CA ALA A 59 1.49 1.60 -11.48
C ALA A 59 1.80 0.95 -12.84
N GLN A 60 1.88 -0.38 -12.89
CA GLN A 60 2.06 -1.13 -14.15
C GLN A 60 0.88 -0.92 -15.10
N LEU A 61 -0.36 -1.03 -14.61
CA LEU A 61 -1.54 -0.76 -15.44
C LEU A 61 -1.58 0.68 -15.97
N GLN A 62 -1.17 1.65 -15.16
CA GLN A 62 -1.06 3.05 -15.59
C GLN A 62 0.01 3.22 -16.68
N GLU A 63 1.15 2.54 -16.55
CA GLU A 63 2.22 2.55 -17.54
C GLU A 63 1.75 1.95 -18.87
N GLU A 64 1.13 0.77 -18.87
CA GLU A 64 0.54 0.14 -20.06
C GLU A 64 -0.48 1.07 -20.75
N TRP A 65 -1.33 1.71 -19.96
CA TRP A 65 -2.33 2.64 -20.45
C TRP A 65 -1.67 3.90 -21.07
N ASN A 66 -0.64 4.43 -20.43
CA ASN A 66 0.15 5.55 -20.93
C ASN A 66 0.87 5.20 -22.23
N GLU A 67 1.47 4.02 -22.35
CA GLU A 67 2.11 3.54 -23.57
C GLU A 67 1.12 3.41 -24.73
N HIS A 68 -0.06 2.85 -24.46
CA HIS A 68 -1.12 2.74 -25.45
C HIS A 68 -1.59 4.13 -25.92
N ASN A 69 -1.77 5.07 -24.99
CA ASN A 69 -2.17 6.43 -25.32
C ASN A 69 -1.09 7.23 -26.04
N ALA A 70 0.19 7.04 -25.70
CA ALA A 70 1.32 7.64 -26.42
C ALA A 70 1.33 7.25 -27.91
N LYS A 71 0.81 6.06 -28.25
CA LYS A 71 0.61 5.64 -29.64
C LYS A 71 -0.58 6.37 -30.26
N ILE A 72 -1.72 6.47 -29.56
CA ILE A 72 -2.96 7.08 -30.06
C ILE A 72 -2.84 8.60 -30.30
N ILE A 73 -2.12 9.33 -29.43
CA ILE A 73 -1.92 10.80 -29.55
C ILE A 73 -1.29 11.19 -30.90
N LYS A 74 -0.59 10.27 -31.56
CA LYS A 74 0.03 10.50 -32.87
C LYS A 74 -0.98 10.56 -34.02
N PHE A 75 -2.23 10.15 -33.80
CA PHE A 75 -3.27 10.09 -34.82
C PHE A 75 -4.22 11.30 -34.77
N ILE A 76 -4.77 11.66 -35.93
CA ILE A 76 -5.82 12.68 -36.04
C ILE A 76 -7.17 12.04 -35.74
N ARG A 77 -7.88 12.59 -34.76
CA ARG A 77 -9.24 12.17 -34.40
C ARG A 77 -10.28 12.88 -35.27
N THR A 78 -11.18 12.13 -35.90
CA THR A 78 -12.31 12.71 -36.64
C THR A 78 -13.37 13.30 -35.69
N LYS A 79 -14.17 14.23 -36.22
CA LYS A 79 -15.30 14.84 -35.48
C LYS A 79 -16.55 13.93 -35.44
N THR A 80 -16.60 12.91 -36.28
CA THR A 80 -17.74 11.96 -36.40
C THR A 80 -17.81 11.00 -35.22
N LYS A 81 -19.00 10.45 -34.94
CA LYS A 81 -19.20 9.31 -34.03
C LYS A 81 -19.59 8.08 -34.86
N PRO A 82 -18.85 6.96 -34.81
CA PRO A 82 -17.64 6.72 -34.01
C PRO A 82 -16.44 7.57 -34.48
N HIS A 83 -15.59 7.91 -33.51
CA HIS A 83 -14.34 8.63 -33.79
C HIS A 83 -13.37 7.70 -34.49
N LEU A 84 -12.90 8.10 -35.66
CA LEU A 84 -11.89 7.39 -36.43
C LEU A 84 -10.53 8.09 -36.21
N PHE A 85 -9.48 7.28 -36.10
CA PHE A 85 -8.10 7.73 -35.95
C PHE A 85 -7.34 7.40 -37.22
N TYR A 86 -6.67 8.39 -37.81
CA TYR A 86 -5.94 8.19 -39.07
C TYR A 86 -4.64 9.00 -39.10
N ILE A 87 -3.73 8.57 -39.98
CA ILE A 87 -2.50 9.28 -40.31
C ILE A 87 -2.61 9.78 -41.75
N PRO A 88 -2.41 11.09 -42.01
CA PRO A 88 -2.42 11.64 -43.36
C PRO A 88 -1.19 11.16 -44.16
N GLY A 89 -1.37 10.89 -45.46
CA GLY A 89 -0.26 10.50 -46.34
C GLY A 89 0.68 11.64 -46.74
N ARG A 90 0.23 12.90 -46.62
CA ARG A 90 1.05 14.11 -46.81
C ARG A 90 0.73 15.13 -45.72
N MET A 91 1.76 15.72 -45.14
CA MET A 91 1.60 16.77 -44.13
C MET A 91 1.42 18.12 -44.81
N CYS A 92 0.28 18.76 -44.56
CA CYS A 92 -0.01 20.14 -44.92
C CYS A 92 -0.19 20.97 -43.65
N PRO A 93 -0.01 22.31 -43.67
CA PRO A 93 -0.19 23.16 -42.49
C PRO A 93 -1.58 23.04 -41.84
N ALA A 94 -2.62 22.83 -42.65
CA ALA A 94 -3.98 22.58 -42.17
C ALA A 94 -4.09 21.25 -41.39
N THR A 95 -3.34 20.23 -41.82
CA THR A 95 -3.30 18.91 -41.19
C THR A 95 -2.51 18.94 -39.89
N GLN A 96 -1.44 19.74 -39.82
CA GLN A 96 -0.70 19.97 -38.57
C GLN A 96 -1.61 20.57 -37.48
N LYS A 97 -2.41 21.58 -37.84
CA LYS A 97 -3.43 22.14 -36.91
C LYS A 97 -4.42 21.07 -36.43
N GLN A 98 -4.83 20.14 -37.28
CA GLN A 98 -5.73 19.04 -36.89
C GLN A 98 -5.07 18.05 -35.93
N ILE A 99 -3.76 17.80 -36.08
CA ILE A 99 -2.97 16.99 -35.14
C ILE A 99 -2.93 17.71 -33.78
N ASP A 100 -2.53 18.98 -33.76
CA ASP A 100 -2.38 19.73 -32.50
C ASP A 100 -3.72 19.83 -31.74
N ASP A 101 -4.83 20.07 -32.46
CA ASP A 101 -6.18 20.07 -31.91
C ASP A 101 -6.61 18.68 -31.38
N SER A 102 -6.25 17.62 -32.09
CA SER A 102 -6.51 16.22 -31.69
C SER A 102 -5.74 15.89 -30.41
N GLN A 103 -4.45 16.22 -30.37
CA GLN A 103 -3.57 16.01 -29.23
C GLN A 103 -4.05 16.77 -28.00
N LYS A 104 -4.44 18.04 -28.15
CA LYS A 104 -4.96 18.84 -27.04
C LYS A 104 -6.22 18.23 -26.42
N LYS A 105 -7.12 17.70 -27.25
CA LYS A 105 -8.33 17.01 -26.78
C LYS A 105 -8.02 15.66 -26.14
N MET A 106 -7.05 14.93 -26.67
CA MET A 106 -6.63 13.65 -26.12
C MET A 106 -5.94 13.85 -24.77
N ASN A 107 -4.93 14.73 -24.70
CA ASN A 107 -4.19 15.05 -23.49
C ASN A 107 -5.10 15.57 -22.37
N GLY A 108 -6.10 16.40 -22.69
CA GLY A 108 -7.08 16.84 -21.70
C GLY A 108 -7.94 15.70 -21.14
N ARG A 109 -8.25 14.69 -21.95
CA ARG A 109 -8.95 13.49 -21.49
C ARG A 109 -8.03 12.59 -20.66
N LEU A 110 -6.78 12.42 -21.09
CA LEU A 110 -5.78 11.62 -20.39
C LEU A 110 -5.50 12.17 -18.99
N SER A 111 -5.30 13.49 -18.88
CA SER A 111 -5.10 14.15 -17.58
C SER A 111 -6.30 14.03 -16.65
N LEU A 112 -7.52 13.97 -17.18
CA LEU A 112 -8.73 13.77 -16.37
C LEU A 112 -8.83 12.32 -15.89
N GLU A 113 -8.54 11.35 -16.74
CA GLU A 113 -8.58 9.93 -16.38
C GLU A 113 -7.46 9.56 -15.39
N GLU A 114 -6.24 10.10 -15.55
CA GLU A 114 -5.17 10.03 -14.53
C GLU A 114 -5.61 10.63 -13.18
N CYS A 115 -6.34 11.74 -13.20
CA CYS A 115 -6.83 12.40 -11.99
C CYS A 115 -7.98 11.64 -11.32
N VAL A 116 -8.87 11.03 -12.11
CA VAL A 116 -9.97 10.19 -11.60
C VAL A 116 -9.44 8.88 -11.03
N PHE A 117 -8.47 8.25 -11.70
CA PHE A 117 -7.79 7.05 -11.24
C PHE A 117 -7.06 7.31 -9.91
N ASN A 118 -6.21 8.34 -9.84
CA ASN A 118 -5.54 8.74 -8.61
C ASN A 118 -6.54 9.12 -7.48
N ARG A 119 -7.65 9.79 -7.81
CA ARG A 119 -8.66 10.24 -6.83
C ARG A 119 -9.55 9.10 -6.30
N ALA A 120 -9.94 8.15 -7.14
CA ALA A 120 -10.65 6.94 -6.69
C ALA A 120 -9.75 6.09 -5.78
N HIS A 121 -8.45 6.07 -6.06
CA HIS A 121 -7.46 5.36 -5.26
C HIS A 121 -7.19 5.96 -3.88
N LEU A 122 -7.10 7.29 -3.75
CA LEU A 122 -6.98 7.94 -2.44
C LEU A 122 -8.11 7.50 -1.49
N LYS A 123 -9.34 7.34 -2.02
CA LYS A 123 -10.50 6.91 -1.23
C LYS A 123 -10.43 5.45 -0.81
N ASN A 124 -9.88 4.57 -1.65
CA ASN A 124 -9.77 3.13 -1.34
C ASN A 124 -8.61 2.81 -0.40
N CYS A 125 -7.48 3.53 -0.49
CA CYS A 125 -6.38 3.40 0.48
C CYS A 125 -6.76 3.90 1.88
N THR A 126 -7.62 4.92 1.98
CA THR A 126 -8.10 5.43 3.29
C THR A 126 -9.22 4.62 3.91
N ALA A 127 -9.95 3.81 3.13
CA ALA A 127 -11.08 3.01 3.63
C ALA A 127 -10.66 1.66 4.24
N GLY A 128 -9.38 1.29 4.10
CA GLY A 128 -8.79 0.06 4.66
C GLY A 128 -7.81 0.27 5.81
N LEU A 129 -7.66 1.52 6.29
CA LEU A 129 -6.99 1.91 7.53
C LEU A 129 -8.06 2.14 8.61
#